data_AF-A0A2W4W984-F1
#
_entry.id   AF-A0A2W4W984-F1
#
_cell.length_a   1.000
_cell.length_b   1.000
_cell.length_c   1.000
_cell.angle_alpha   90.00
_cell.angle_beta   90.00
_cell.angle_gamma   90.00
#
_symmetry.space_group_name_H-M   'P 1'
#
loop_
_entity.id
_entity.type
_entity.pdbx_description
1 polymer ?
#
loop_
_entity_poly.entity_id
_entity_poly.type
_entity_poly.pdbx_seq_one_letter_code
_entity_poly.pdbx_strand_id
1 'polypeptide(L)'
;MTCGIYQIVNQVNGKSYIGQSRNIEKRWRKHKSGLNRETALQQGSYPLRSAFLKYGLIKFKFEIIEECSENDLLIREQYWIDKINPEYNCNIWTPARKKKSVDKIEPKFWIQYHNCDKLGYIPAESIFDDSNNLDVDIDDAFSSISTDKRAILSAKGDTVFLIAGIGKNPKQYYLMYRFIIEEVETISEESETNLQGEMIYSAFGNGWVVNPPQLLNSEDFNVFKKYCGNFGFGFMSASKSDYLKTLVRLSEKYRTQTVKFSEYIEQFYTNVLATNPKELSVRDKRGVARHLALSLYPDDSIFLLTGEHTKFVTFGMTEFGVKYRDRLLIHTLSFYEDVSPEFTTKLKQGSLELLGQIGLDEENFPAHALQGWVNVDNIYKYDQDSFAADKEAHGWGDDLDAYRRQCGFSECDAWCIEISNPVILEKPILLYEPEDTGDGDFWFPNSEKEIQAFRLALEYVAS
;
A
#
# COMPACT_ATOMS: atom_id res chain seq x y z
N MET A 1 -27.00 4.50 10.86
CA MET A 1 -25.87 5.42 10.69
C MET A 1 -26.46 6.80 10.63
N THR A 2 -25.97 7.72 11.45
CA THR A 2 -26.56 9.06 11.54
C THR A 2 -25.82 10.01 10.61
N CYS A 3 -26.57 10.69 9.74
CA CYS A 3 -26.07 11.72 8.84
C CYS A 3 -26.43 13.10 9.41
N GLY A 4 -25.44 13.98 9.57
CA GLY A 4 -25.69 15.29 10.15
C GLY A 4 -24.45 16.00 10.68
N ILE A 5 -24.69 16.97 11.56
CA ILE A 5 -23.70 17.81 12.23
C ILE A 5 -23.59 17.39 13.69
N TYR A 6 -22.35 17.26 14.16
CA TYR A 6 -22.03 16.95 15.55
C TYR A 6 -21.13 18.01 16.18
N GLN A 7 -21.16 18.07 17.50
CA GLN A 7 -20.30 18.88 18.32
C GLN A 7 -19.49 18.00 19.27
N ILE A 8 -18.23 18.38 19.47
CA ILE A 8 -17.33 17.79 20.46
C ILE A 8 -16.95 18.89 21.45
N VAL A 9 -17.45 18.82 22.68
CA VAL A 9 -17.26 19.85 23.71
C VAL A 9 -16.27 19.38 24.75
N ASN A 10 -15.22 20.16 25.00
CA ASN A 10 -14.33 19.98 26.14
C ASN A 10 -15.04 20.46 27.41
N GLN A 11 -15.38 19.53 28.29
CA GLN A 11 -16.12 19.83 29.52
C GLN A 11 -15.28 20.57 30.57
N VAL A 12 -13.96 20.68 30.40
CA VAL A 12 -13.07 21.41 31.32
C VAL A 12 -13.10 22.91 31.05
N ASN A 13 -13.12 23.33 29.78
CA ASN A 13 -12.98 24.74 29.40
C ASN A 13 -14.10 25.27 28.50
N GLY A 14 -15.10 24.43 28.16
CA GLY A 14 -16.24 24.79 27.33
C GLY A 14 -15.95 24.92 25.83
N LYS A 15 -14.68 24.78 25.42
CA LYS A 15 -14.29 24.91 24.01
C LYS A 15 -14.84 23.75 23.20
N SER A 16 -15.15 24.01 21.93
CA SER A 16 -15.78 22.99 21.10
C SER A 16 -15.21 22.87 19.69
N TYR A 17 -15.51 21.72 19.08
CA TYR A 17 -15.34 21.44 17.66
C TYR A 17 -16.71 21.14 17.04
N ILE A 18 -16.92 21.60 15.82
CA ILE A 18 -18.09 21.26 14.99
C ILE A 18 -17.61 20.45 13.80
N GLY A 19 -18.27 19.33 13.52
CA GLY A 19 -17.98 18.53 12.34
C GLY A 19 -19.25 18.01 11.69
N GLN A 20 -19.17 17.72 10.40
CA GLN A 20 -20.21 16.99 9.65
C GLN A 20 -19.83 15.53 9.40
N SER A 21 -20.83 14.67 9.13
CA SER A 21 -20.60 13.34 8.54
C SER A 21 -21.89 12.71 8.01
N ARG A 22 -21.78 11.81 7.03
CA ARG A 22 -22.85 10.85 6.65
C ARG A 22 -23.00 9.68 7.64
N ASN A 23 -21.96 9.47 8.46
CA ASN A 23 -21.90 8.44 9.48
C ASN A 23 -21.13 8.97 10.70
N ILE A 24 -21.85 9.72 11.52
CA ILE A 24 -21.29 10.40 12.70
C ILE A 24 -20.61 9.41 13.65
N GLU A 25 -21.20 8.22 13.84
CA GLU A 25 -20.65 7.20 14.74
C GLU A 25 -19.26 6.73 14.27
N LYS A 26 -19.07 6.57 12.96
CA LYS A 26 -17.80 6.21 12.33
C LYS A 26 -16.79 7.34 12.45
N ARG A 27 -17.20 8.58 12.21
CA ARG A 27 -16.33 9.76 12.35
C ARG A 27 -15.84 9.96 13.79
N TRP A 28 -16.70 9.71 14.77
CA TRP A 28 -16.32 9.74 16.18
C TRP A 28 -15.28 8.68 16.55
N ARG A 29 -15.33 7.48 15.94
CA ARG A 29 -14.26 6.48 16.12
C ARG A 29 -12.93 7.00 15.58
N LYS A 30 -12.91 7.62 14.39
CA LYS A 30 -11.69 8.22 13.80
C LYS A 30 -11.08 9.31 14.69
N HIS A 31 -11.91 10.17 15.28
CA HIS A 31 -11.42 11.18 16.25
C HIS A 31 -10.77 10.58 17.49
N LYS A 32 -11.17 9.36 17.89
CA LYS A 32 -10.66 8.65 19.06
C LYS A 32 -9.44 7.78 18.77
N SER A 33 -9.22 7.40 17.50
CA SER A 33 -8.07 6.58 17.08
C SER A 33 -6.80 7.39 16.86
N GLY A 34 -5.63 6.76 17.01
CA GLY A 34 -4.32 7.36 16.70
C GLY A 34 -3.89 8.47 17.67
N LEU A 35 -4.28 8.37 18.95
CA LEU A 35 -3.92 9.34 19.99
C LEU A 35 -2.68 8.87 20.77
N ASN A 36 -1.49 8.88 20.15
CA ASN A 36 -0.23 8.75 20.88
C ASN A 36 0.63 10.02 20.71
N ARG A 37 1.57 10.24 21.62
CA ARG A 37 2.33 11.51 21.71
C ARG A 37 3.29 11.70 20.53
N GLU A 38 3.74 10.62 19.91
CA GLU A 38 4.63 10.62 18.73
C GLU A 38 3.89 10.95 17.43
N THR A 39 2.72 10.34 17.17
CA THR A 39 1.89 10.63 15.98
C THR A 39 1.35 12.07 15.97
N ALA A 40 1.03 12.64 17.14
CA ALA A 40 0.57 14.02 17.23
C ALA A 40 1.65 15.08 16.95
N LEU A 41 2.94 14.70 17.07
CA LEU A 41 4.07 15.57 16.71
C LEU A 41 4.42 15.45 15.20
N GLN A 42 4.14 14.30 14.57
CA GLN A 42 4.44 14.04 13.15
C GLN A 42 3.32 14.45 12.16
N GLN A 43 2.04 14.48 12.57
CA GLN A 43 0.89 14.71 11.65
C GLN A 43 0.37 16.16 11.58
N GLY A 44 1.11 17.11 12.16
CA GLY A 44 0.69 18.51 12.20
C GLY A 44 -0.36 18.78 13.29
N SER A 45 -0.23 19.95 13.92
CA SER A 45 -1.02 20.34 15.07
C SER A 45 -2.51 20.51 14.70
N TYR A 46 -3.34 19.54 15.10
CA TYR A 46 -4.80 19.65 15.09
C TYR A 46 -5.26 20.10 16.49
N PRO A 47 -5.93 21.27 16.65
CA PRO A 47 -6.29 21.83 17.96
C PRO A 47 -7.11 20.87 18.84
N LEU A 48 -8.05 20.13 18.25
CA LEU A 48 -8.87 19.18 18.98
C LEU A 48 -8.06 17.96 19.46
N ARG A 49 -7.18 17.37 18.63
CA ARG A 49 -6.28 16.27 19.08
C ARG A 49 -5.31 16.74 20.15
N SER A 50 -4.74 17.94 20.00
CA SER A 50 -3.89 18.55 21.03
C SER A 50 -4.66 18.70 22.35
N ALA A 51 -5.94 19.07 22.27
CA ALA A 51 -6.80 19.14 23.43
C ALA A 51 -7.15 17.75 24.00
N PHE A 52 -7.36 16.72 23.17
CA PHE A 52 -7.53 15.33 23.63
C PHE A 52 -6.31 14.85 24.41
N LEU A 53 -5.10 15.09 23.91
CA LEU A 53 -3.87 14.73 24.61
C LEU A 53 -3.67 15.53 25.91
N LYS A 54 -4.01 16.81 25.90
CA LYS A 54 -3.84 17.69 27.07
C LYS A 54 -4.84 17.40 28.20
N TYR A 55 -6.11 17.17 27.87
CA TYR A 55 -7.18 17.07 28.87
C TYR A 55 -7.71 15.64 29.06
N GLY A 56 -7.35 14.72 28.18
CA GLY A 56 -7.86 13.35 28.15
C GLY A 56 -9.23 13.25 27.47
N LEU A 57 -9.43 12.20 26.68
CA LEU A 57 -10.65 11.99 25.90
C LEU A 57 -11.93 11.91 26.76
N ILE A 58 -11.82 11.39 27.99
CA ILE A 58 -12.95 11.26 28.93
C ILE A 58 -13.56 12.60 29.34
N LYS A 59 -12.85 13.70 29.11
CA LYS A 59 -13.31 15.06 29.39
C LYS A 59 -14.05 15.71 28.23
N PHE A 60 -14.32 14.96 27.15
CA PHE A 60 -15.01 15.47 25.98
C PHE A 60 -16.39 14.82 25.82
N LYS A 61 -17.40 15.66 25.59
CA LYS A 61 -18.76 15.24 25.26
C LYS A 61 -18.92 15.26 23.75
N PHE A 62 -19.42 14.17 23.18
CA PHE A 62 -19.78 14.06 21.77
C PHE A 62 -21.30 14.12 21.67
N GLU A 63 -21.82 15.02 20.85
CA GLU A 63 -23.26 15.21 20.69
C GLU A 63 -23.63 15.50 19.24
N ILE A 64 -24.75 14.95 18.78
CA ILE A 64 -25.34 15.30 17.49
C ILE A 64 -26.16 16.57 17.72
N ILE A 65 -25.86 17.63 16.97
CA ILE A 65 -26.55 18.91 17.11
C ILE A 65 -27.57 19.15 15.99
N GLU A 66 -27.45 18.43 14.88
CA GLU A 66 -28.45 18.43 13.82
C GLU A 66 -28.34 17.17 12.96
N GLU A 67 -29.46 16.53 12.65
CA GLU A 67 -29.55 15.54 11.58
C GLU A 67 -30.00 16.26 10.29
N CYS A 68 -29.27 16.05 9.20
CA CYS A 68 -29.58 16.69 7.93
C CYS A 68 -29.25 15.76 6.75
N SER A 69 -29.78 16.11 5.57
CA SER A 69 -29.47 15.35 4.36
C SER A 69 -28.01 15.55 3.96
N GLU A 70 -27.45 14.56 3.25
CA GLU A 70 -26.07 14.63 2.75
C GLU A 70 -25.81 15.90 1.92
N ASN A 71 -26.80 16.35 1.16
CA ASN A 71 -26.69 17.55 0.32
C ASN A 71 -26.59 18.84 1.13
N ASP A 72 -27.07 18.83 2.38
CA ASP A 72 -27.11 20.01 3.23
C ASP A 72 -25.92 20.09 4.19
N LEU A 73 -25.15 18.99 4.35
CA LEU A 73 -24.08 18.87 5.35
C LEU A 73 -23.17 20.11 5.39
N LEU A 74 -22.65 20.54 4.24
CA LEU A 74 -21.70 21.65 4.17
C LEU A 74 -22.31 22.99 4.60
N ILE A 75 -23.54 23.26 4.16
CA ILE A 75 -24.26 24.49 4.50
C ILE A 75 -24.61 24.50 6.00
N ARG A 76 -25.01 23.35 6.54
CA ARG A 76 -25.39 23.22 7.95
C ARG A 76 -24.17 23.24 8.88
N GLU A 77 -23.06 22.61 8.50
CA GLU A 77 -21.80 22.68 9.24
C GLU A 77 -21.33 24.13 9.36
N GLN A 78 -21.32 24.86 8.24
CA GLN A 78 -20.94 26.27 8.22
C GLN A 78 -21.89 27.13 9.07
N TYR A 79 -23.21 26.88 9.00
CA TYR A 79 -24.19 27.55 9.87
C TYR A 79 -23.88 27.36 11.36
N TRP A 80 -23.57 26.13 11.78
CA TRP A 80 -23.24 25.84 13.18
C TRP A 80 -21.89 26.39 13.60
N ILE A 81 -20.87 26.34 12.72
CA ILE A 81 -19.58 26.98 12.96
C ILE A 81 -19.75 28.50 13.14
N ASP A 82 -20.54 29.17 12.31
CA ASP A 82 -20.77 30.61 12.44
C ASP A 82 -21.62 30.96 13.67
N LYS A 83 -22.57 30.11 14.04
CA LYS A 83 -23.43 30.29 15.21
C LYS A 83 -22.71 30.07 16.53
N ILE A 84 -21.84 29.05 16.61
CA ILE A 84 -21.15 28.63 17.84
C ILE A 84 -19.77 29.26 17.95
N ASN A 85 -19.13 29.57 16.82
CA ASN A 85 -17.74 30.04 16.73
C ASN A 85 -16.75 29.13 17.49
N PRO A 86 -16.70 27.82 17.14
CA PRO A 86 -15.92 26.81 17.87
C PRO A 86 -14.40 27.04 17.78
N GLU A 87 -13.71 26.94 18.92
CA GLU A 87 -12.28 27.24 19.03
C GLU A 87 -11.39 26.16 18.41
N TYR A 88 -11.88 24.93 18.28
CA TYR A 88 -11.08 23.84 17.74
C TYR A 88 -11.19 23.68 16.22
N ASN A 89 -12.05 24.46 15.54
CA ASN A 89 -12.18 24.45 14.07
C ASN A 89 -11.15 25.34 13.35
N CYS A 90 -10.24 26.00 14.07
CA CYS A 90 -9.27 26.93 13.51
C CYS A 90 -7.99 26.23 13.02
N ASN A 91 -7.58 26.47 11.77
CA ASN A 91 -6.26 26.05 11.28
C ASN A 91 -5.14 26.84 11.98
N ILE A 92 -4.15 26.13 12.53
CA ILE A 92 -3.04 26.70 13.32
C ILE A 92 -2.09 27.63 12.50
N TRP A 93 -2.30 27.79 11.19
CA TRP A 93 -1.39 28.55 10.32
C TRP A 93 -1.98 29.77 9.59
N THR A 94 -3.22 30.19 9.91
CA THR A 94 -3.74 31.47 9.40
C THR A 94 -3.85 32.48 10.54
N PRO A 95 -2.95 33.49 10.63
CA PRO A 95 -3.23 34.64 11.49
C PRO A 95 -4.54 35.25 11.00
N ALA A 96 -5.44 35.52 11.94
CA ALA A 96 -6.80 36.01 11.73
C ALA A 96 -6.85 37.15 10.68
N ARG A 97 -6.97 36.80 9.39
CA ARG A 97 -7.39 37.73 8.36
C ARG A 97 -8.89 37.87 8.53
N LYS A 98 -9.32 39.10 8.85
CA LYS A 98 -10.73 39.53 8.89
C LYS A 98 -11.54 38.74 7.85
N LYS A 99 -12.56 37.99 8.32
CA LYS A 99 -13.59 37.38 7.48
C LYS A 99 -14.09 38.46 6.52
N LYS A 100 -13.66 38.42 5.25
CA LYS A 100 -14.36 39.12 4.18
C LYS A 100 -15.73 38.45 4.08
N SER A 101 -16.77 39.27 3.96
CA SER A 101 -18.14 38.81 3.73
C SER A 101 -18.14 37.69 2.69
N VAL A 102 -18.79 36.58 3.04
CA VAL A 102 -18.95 35.42 2.19
C VAL A 102 -19.92 35.81 1.07
N ASP A 103 -19.37 36.32 -0.03
CA ASP A 103 -20.08 36.29 -1.31
C ASP A 103 -20.37 34.81 -1.62
N LYS A 104 -21.58 34.52 -2.09
CA LYS A 104 -22.11 33.17 -2.40
C LYS A 104 -20.98 32.23 -2.86
N ILE A 105 -20.60 31.27 -2.00
CA ILE A 105 -19.54 30.30 -2.30
C ILE A 105 -20.05 29.41 -3.42
N GLU A 106 -19.71 29.73 -4.66
CA GLU A 106 -19.82 28.74 -5.74
C GLU A 106 -18.88 27.59 -5.38
N PRO A 107 -19.37 26.34 -5.38
CA PRO A 107 -18.53 25.19 -5.07
C PRO A 107 -17.39 25.12 -6.08
N LYS A 108 -16.14 25.13 -5.60
CA LYS A 108 -14.99 24.97 -6.48
C LYS A 108 -14.73 23.48 -6.68
N PHE A 109 -14.18 23.19 -7.85
CA PHE A 109 -13.80 21.86 -8.27
C PHE A 109 -12.29 21.78 -8.49
N TRP A 110 -11.71 20.69 -8.04
CA TRP A 110 -10.29 20.38 -8.09
C TRP A 110 -10.05 19.02 -8.73
N ILE A 111 -8.89 18.85 -9.35
CA ILE A 111 -8.41 17.59 -9.89
C ILE A 111 -7.15 17.20 -9.14
N GLN A 112 -7.12 15.97 -8.67
CA GLN A 112 -5.89 15.25 -8.34
C GLN A 112 -5.58 14.27 -9.48
N TYR A 113 -4.38 14.34 -10.04
CA TYR A 113 -3.89 13.38 -11.01
C TYR A 113 -2.98 12.35 -10.33
N HIS A 114 -3.22 11.07 -10.62
CA HIS A 114 -2.42 9.95 -10.16
C HIS A 114 -1.75 9.27 -11.35
N ASN A 115 -0.43 9.36 -11.47
CA ASN A 115 0.30 8.73 -12.57
C ASN A 115 0.74 7.32 -12.17
N CYS A 116 -0.07 6.31 -12.46
CA CYS A 116 0.17 4.93 -12.05
C CYS A 116 1.54 4.42 -12.53
N ASP A 117 1.92 4.75 -13.78
CA ASP A 117 3.21 4.29 -14.33
C ASP A 117 4.42 4.90 -13.61
N LYS A 118 4.29 6.14 -13.10
CA LYS A 118 5.38 6.82 -12.37
C LYS A 118 5.42 6.37 -10.91
N LEU A 119 4.26 6.19 -10.30
CA LEU A 119 4.14 5.82 -8.90
C LEU A 119 4.34 4.32 -8.66
N GLY A 120 4.15 3.49 -9.69
CA GLY A 120 4.24 2.03 -9.59
C GLY A 120 2.98 1.37 -9.02
N TYR A 121 2.01 2.18 -8.57
CA TYR A 121 0.79 1.71 -7.94
C TYR A 121 -0.42 2.54 -8.38
N ILE A 122 -1.62 1.98 -8.26
CA ILE A 122 -2.91 2.63 -8.46
C ILE A 122 -3.43 3.22 -7.15
N PRO A 123 -4.34 4.21 -7.19
CA PRO A 123 -4.84 4.84 -5.97
C PRO A 123 -5.34 3.84 -4.93
N ALA A 124 -4.94 4.08 -3.67
CA ALA A 124 -5.25 3.28 -2.48
C ALA A 124 -4.73 1.84 -2.47
N GLU A 125 -3.75 1.53 -3.31
CA GLU A 125 -3.10 0.21 -3.38
C GLU A 125 -2.37 -0.21 -2.10
N SER A 126 -1.79 0.73 -1.34
CA SER A 126 -1.09 0.42 -0.07
C SER A 126 -2.00 -0.19 1.00
N ILE A 127 -3.32 -0.07 0.85
CA ILE A 127 -4.29 -0.67 1.78
C ILE A 127 -4.34 -2.20 1.58
N PHE A 128 -3.83 -2.75 0.47
CA PHE A 128 -3.86 -4.20 0.18
C PHE A 128 -2.75 -4.99 0.83
N ASP A 129 -1.55 -4.42 0.94
CA ASP A 129 -0.43 -5.12 1.59
C ASP A 129 -0.78 -5.45 3.05
N ASP A 130 -1.57 -4.58 3.70
CA ASP A 130 -2.01 -4.77 5.08
C ASP A 130 -3.32 -5.57 5.24
N SER A 131 -4.22 -5.60 4.23
CA SER A 131 -5.62 -6.01 4.46
C SER A 131 -6.04 -7.42 4.02
N ASN A 132 -5.15 -8.26 3.48
CA ASN A 132 -5.35 -9.72 3.33
C ASN A 132 -6.81 -10.17 3.07
N ASN A 133 -7.42 -9.73 1.95
CA ASN A 133 -8.77 -10.13 1.52
C ASN A 133 -9.93 -9.81 2.51
N LEU A 134 -9.76 -8.88 3.45
CA LEU A 134 -10.88 -8.38 4.24
C LEU A 134 -11.80 -7.48 3.39
N ASP A 135 -13.11 -7.57 3.62
CA ASP A 135 -14.08 -6.64 3.03
C ASP A 135 -13.83 -5.23 3.57
N VAL A 136 -12.99 -4.44 2.87
CA VAL A 136 -12.72 -3.06 3.24
C VAL A 136 -13.89 -2.18 2.81
N ASP A 137 -14.56 -1.58 3.78
CA ASP A 137 -15.58 -0.56 3.54
C ASP A 137 -14.95 0.66 2.84
N ILE A 138 -15.37 0.88 1.59
CA ILE A 138 -14.82 1.91 0.69
C ILE A 138 -14.88 3.32 1.29
N ASP A 139 -15.90 3.59 2.09
CA ASP A 139 -16.10 4.91 2.70
C ASP A 139 -14.95 5.27 3.66
N ASP A 140 -14.18 4.29 4.15
CA ASP A 140 -13.04 4.54 5.03
C ASP A 140 -11.70 4.75 4.34
N ALA A 141 -11.48 4.08 3.21
CA ALA A 141 -10.15 3.84 2.65
C ALA A 141 -9.80 4.75 1.46
N PHE A 142 -10.76 5.14 0.62
CA PHE A 142 -10.47 5.65 -0.72
C PHE A 142 -10.72 7.15 -0.93
N SER A 143 -11.33 7.85 0.03
CA SER A 143 -11.65 9.28 -0.09
C SER A 143 -10.50 10.17 0.39
N SER A 144 -9.27 9.83 0.00
CA SER A 144 -8.08 10.62 0.34
C SER A 144 -7.17 10.86 -0.88
N ILE A 145 -6.39 11.93 -0.81
CA ILE A 145 -5.32 12.27 -1.76
C ILE A 145 -4.12 12.81 -1.01
N SER A 146 -2.95 12.69 -1.61
CA SER A 146 -1.74 13.36 -1.15
C SER A 146 -1.18 14.25 -2.26
N THR A 147 -0.68 15.43 -1.89
CA THR A 147 -0.08 16.38 -2.81
C THR A 147 0.98 17.23 -2.12
N ASP A 148 2.02 17.62 -2.85
CA ASP A 148 2.99 18.63 -2.46
C ASP A 148 2.47 20.07 -2.70
N LYS A 149 1.27 20.21 -3.32
CA LYS A 149 0.72 21.51 -3.70
C LYS A 149 -0.01 22.17 -2.53
N ARG A 150 0.60 23.22 -1.98
CA ARG A 150 0.02 24.09 -0.95
C ARG A 150 -1.38 24.64 -1.27
N ALA A 151 -1.78 24.68 -2.55
CA ALA A 151 -3.12 25.10 -2.98
C ALA A 151 -4.25 24.31 -2.29
N ILE A 152 -3.99 23.06 -1.89
CA ILE A 152 -4.97 22.21 -1.20
C ILE A 152 -5.46 22.77 0.14
N LEU A 153 -4.64 23.58 0.82
CA LEU A 153 -5.05 24.28 2.05
C LEU A 153 -6.23 25.24 1.83
N SER A 154 -6.44 25.69 0.59
CA SER A 154 -7.56 26.55 0.21
C SER A 154 -8.76 25.79 -0.37
N ALA A 155 -8.64 24.46 -0.50
CA ALA A 155 -9.64 23.59 -1.11
C ALA A 155 -10.57 22.92 -0.08
N LYS A 156 -10.44 23.24 1.22
CA LYS A 156 -11.34 22.71 2.25
C LYS A 156 -12.78 23.16 1.97
N GLY A 157 -13.71 22.21 1.96
CA GLY A 157 -15.11 22.38 1.57
C GLY A 157 -15.37 22.28 0.07
N ASP A 158 -14.32 22.20 -0.75
CA ASP A 158 -14.45 22.06 -2.20
C ASP A 158 -14.50 20.58 -2.61
N THR A 159 -15.00 20.32 -3.83
CA THR A 159 -15.02 18.98 -4.41
C THR A 159 -13.72 18.69 -5.15
N VAL A 160 -13.14 17.52 -4.93
CA VAL A 160 -12.03 16.98 -5.71
C VAL A 160 -12.45 15.73 -6.48
N PHE A 161 -11.94 15.60 -7.70
CA PHE A 161 -11.98 14.36 -8.47
C PHE A 161 -10.56 13.81 -8.61
N LEU A 162 -10.39 12.50 -8.43
CA LEU A 162 -9.15 11.85 -8.80
C LEU A 162 -9.24 11.18 -10.18
N ILE A 163 -8.26 11.51 -11.01
CA ILE A 163 -8.04 10.92 -12.32
C ILE A 163 -6.74 10.13 -12.28
N ALA A 164 -6.80 8.83 -12.54
CA ALA A 164 -5.64 7.96 -12.65
C ALA A 164 -5.23 7.77 -14.11
N GLY A 165 -3.93 7.86 -14.40
CA GLY A 165 -3.37 7.64 -15.73
C GLY A 165 -2.50 6.38 -15.78
N ILE A 166 -2.76 5.46 -16.70
CA ILE A 166 -2.07 4.16 -16.83
C ILE A 166 -1.72 3.80 -18.28
N GLY A 167 -0.56 3.17 -18.48
CA GLY A 167 -0.04 2.69 -19.76
C GLY A 167 0.60 3.79 -20.60
N LYS A 168 1.52 3.46 -21.53
CA LYS A 168 2.20 4.47 -22.35
C LYS A 168 1.61 4.63 -23.77
N ASN A 169 1.12 3.55 -24.37
CA ASN A 169 0.69 3.53 -25.77
C ASN A 169 -0.54 2.60 -25.99
N PRO A 170 -1.78 3.14 -25.92
CA PRO A 170 -2.13 4.50 -25.51
C PRO A 170 -2.11 4.69 -23.98
N LYS A 171 -1.83 5.93 -23.53
CA LYS A 171 -2.08 6.35 -22.13
C LYS A 171 -3.57 6.48 -21.89
N GLN A 172 -4.08 5.74 -20.91
CA GLN A 172 -5.48 5.70 -20.53
C GLN A 172 -5.70 6.55 -19.27
N TYR A 173 -6.84 7.23 -19.18
CA TYR A 173 -7.21 8.08 -18.05
C TYR A 173 -8.56 7.66 -17.48
N TYR A 174 -8.60 7.37 -16.19
CA TYR A 174 -9.79 6.86 -15.51
C TYR A 174 -10.22 7.81 -14.39
N LEU A 175 -11.50 8.15 -14.35
CA LEU A 175 -12.11 8.76 -13.18
C LEU A 175 -12.31 7.69 -12.10
N MET A 176 -11.69 7.87 -10.94
CA MET A 176 -11.67 6.85 -9.88
C MET A 176 -12.54 7.21 -8.68
N TYR A 177 -12.48 8.45 -8.20
CA TYR A 177 -13.27 8.89 -7.05
C TYR A 177 -13.58 10.38 -7.08
N ARG A 178 -14.61 10.73 -6.30
CA ARG A 178 -15.04 12.10 -6.03
C ARG A 178 -15.27 12.24 -4.53
N PHE A 179 -14.73 13.28 -3.90
CA PHE A 179 -15.07 13.62 -2.52
C PHE A 179 -15.00 15.12 -2.25
N ILE A 180 -15.66 15.55 -1.17
CA ILE A 180 -15.54 16.89 -0.61
C ILE A 180 -14.41 16.85 0.41
N ILE A 181 -13.46 17.78 0.29
CA ILE A 181 -12.33 17.86 1.22
C ILE A 181 -12.84 18.39 2.57
N GLU A 182 -12.87 17.52 3.59
CA GLU A 182 -13.30 17.90 4.94
C GLU A 182 -12.09 18.30 5.79
N GLU A 183 -10.98 17.60 5.63
CA GLU A 183 -9.75 17.80 6.39
C GLU A 183 -8.52 17.75 5.49
N VAL A 184 -7.51 18.52 5.89
CA VAL A 184 -6.18 18.54 5.27
C VAL A 184 -5.16 18.46 6.40
N GLU A 185 -4.37 17.41 6.38
CA GLU A 185 -3.24 17.16 7.27
C GLU A 185 -1.93 17.45 6.55
N THR A 186 -0.87 17.66 7.33
CA THR A 186 0.47 17.91 6.80
C THR A 186 1.39 16.84 7.35
N ILE A 187 2.04 16.12 6.45
CA ILE A 187 2.95 15.04 6.76
C ILE A 187 4.36 15.61 6.66
N SER A 188 5.09 15.60 7.77
CA SER A 188 6.54 15.77 7.76
C SER A 188 7.17 14.37 7.75
N GLU A 189 7.50 13.86 6.58
CA GLU A 189 8.33 12.66 6.46
C GLU A 189 9.81 13.09 6.47
N GLU A 190 10.52 12.75 7.55
CA GLU A 190 11.96 12.55 7.45
C GLU A 190 12.16 11.18 6.79
N SER A 191 12.41 11.16 5.48
CA SER A 191 12.86 9.97 4.77
C SER A 191 14.26 10.21 4.20
N GLU A 192 15.09 9.18 4.10
CA GLU A 192 16.47 9.24 3.58
C GLU A 192 16.56 9.80 2.15
N THR A 193 15.45 9.80 1.41
CA THR A 193 15.33 10.33 0.05
C THR A 193 14.90 11.81 0.00
N ASN A 194 14.51 12.42 1.12
CA ASN A 194 13.99 13.79 1.19
C ASN A 194 15.02 14.78 1.78
N LEU A 195 16.16 14.92 1.09
CA LEU A 195 17.23 15.89 1.44
C LEU A 195 16.79 17.37 1.37
N GLN A 196 15.54 17.68 1.04
CA GLN A 196 15.02 19.05 0.82
C GLN A 196 13.71 19.42 1.55
N GLY A 197 13.15 18.56 2.41
CA GLY A 197 12.06 18.95 3.32
C GLY A 197 10.79 19.48 2.61
N GLU A 198 10.42 18.91 1.47
CA GLU A 198 9.19 19.29 0.77
C GLU A 198 7.95 18.84 1.56
N MET A 199 7.10 19.80 1.93
CA MET A 199 5.90 19.55 2.74
C MET A 199 4.85 18.80 1.94
N ILE A 200 4.46 17.61 2.41
CA ILE A 200 3.38 16.81 1.81
C ILE A 200 2.08 17.09 2.58
N TYR A 201 1.01 17.35 1.83
CA TYR A 201 -0.34 17.50 2.36
C TYR A 201 -1.15 16.26 2.05
N SER A 202 -1.83 15.72 3.05
CA SER A 202 -2.85 14.69 2.85
C SER A 202 -4.22 15.32 3.06
N ALA A 203 -5.16 15.09 2.14
CA ALA A 203 -6.52 15.55 2.29
C ALA A 203 -7.48 14.38 2.20
N PHE A 204 -8.51 14.42 3.03
CA PHE A 204 -9.54 13.41 3.04
C PHE A 204 -10.90 14.02 3.36
N GLY A 205 -11.93 13.28 3.06
CA GLY A 205 -13.27 13.70 3.38
C GLY A 205 -14.30 12.76 2.82
N ASN A 206 -15.49 13.30 2.59
CA ASN A 206 -16.65 12.50 2.29
C ASN A 206 -16.93 12.47 0.79
N GLY A 207 -17.08 11.26 0.25
CA GLY A 207 -17.29 11.05 -1.17
C GLY A 207 -17.66 9.62 -1.50
N TRP A 208 -17.30 9.19 -2.70
CA TRP A 208 -17.50 7.83 -3.17
C TRP A 208 -16.55 7.47 -4.29
N VAL A 209 -16.41 6.16 -4.48
CA VAL A 209 -15.71 5.57 -5.61
C VAL A 209 -16.64 5.48 -6.81
N VAL A 210 -16.06 5.73 -7.99
CA VAL A 210 -16.68 5.52 -9.29
C VAL A 210 -16.40 4.08 -9.69
N ASN A 211 -17.45 3.25 -9.71
CA ASN A 211 -17.32 1.81 -9.97
C ASN A 211 -18.29 1.34 -11.08
N PRO A 212 -17.78 0.72 -12.17
CA PRO A 212 -16.35 0.62 -12.50
C PRO A 212 -15.72 2.00 -12.73
N PRO A 213 -14.39 2.15 -12.61
CA PRO A 213 -13.69 3.36 -13.00
C PRO A 213 -14.01 3.72 -14.46
N GLN A 214 -14.25 5.01 -14.72
CA GLN A 214 -14.72 5.44 -16.05
C GLN A 214 -13.58 5.95 -16.92
N LEU A 215 -13.39 5.33 -18.09
CA LEU A 215 -12.42 5.76 -19.10
C LEU A 215 -12.83 7.13 -19.68
N LEU A 216 -11.89 8.08 -19.68
CA LEU A 216 -12.14 9.46 -20.05
C LEU A 216 -11.62 9.87 -21.42
N ASN A 217 -10.84 9.04 -22.14
CA ASN A 217 -10.05 9.35 -23.35
C ASN A 217 -10.74 9.97 -24.60
N SER A 218 -11.93 10.56 -24.48
CA SER A 218 -12.63 11.27 -25.56
C SER A 218 -11.89 12.54 -26.05
N GLU A 219 -12.33 13.07 -27.20
CA GLU A 219 -11.81 14.34 -27.74
C GLU A 219 -12.03 15.51 -26.78
N ASP A 220 -13.23 15.62 -26.19
CA ASP A 220 -13.56 16.63 -25.18
C ASP A 220 -12.64 16.53 -23.94
N PHE A 221 -12.31 15.31 -23.52
CA PHE A 221 -11.37 15.11 -22.44
C PHE A 221 -9.96 15.53 -22.82
N ASN A 222 -9.53 15.34 -24.06
CA ASN A 222 -8.22 15.82 -24.50
C ASN A 222 -8.13 17.35 -24.46
N VAL A 223 -9.24 18.06 -24.74
CA VAL A 223 -9.33 19.51 -24.52
C VAL A 223 -9.23 19.84 -23.02
N PHE A 224 -9.97 19.12 -22.17
CA PHE A 224 -9.90 19.28 -20.71
C PHE A 224 -8.51 18.99 -20.13
N LYS A 225 -7.84 17.95 -20.61
CA LYS A 225 -6.48 17.58 -20.22
C LYS A 225 -5.50 18.70 -20.55
N LYS A 226 -5.61 19.31 -21.73
CA LYS A 226 -4.79 20.47 -22.11
C LYS A 226 -5.09 21.68 -21.21
N TYR A 227 -6.35 21.93 -20.90
CA TYR A 227 -6.75 22.96 -19.92
C TYR A 227 -6.11 22.72 -18.55
N CYS A 228 -6.01 21.46 -18.11
CA CYS A 228 -5.32 21.03 -16.91
C CYS A 228 -3.78 20.99 -17.04
N GLY A 229 -3.18 21.67 -18.03
CA GLY A 229 -1.73 21.66 -18.24
C GLY A 229 -1.15 20.26 -18.47
N ASN A 230 -1.92 19.38 -19.12
CA ASN A 230 -1.61 17.94 -19.27
C ASN A 230 -1.33 17.22 -17.95
N PHE A 231 -1.96 17.67 -16.87
CA PHE A 231 -1.77 17.17 -15.50
C PHE A 231 -0.34 17.33 -14.94
N GLY A 232 0.51 18.16 -15.55
CA GLY A 232 1.89 18.37 -15.09
C GLY A 232 2.00 18.92 -13.66
N PHE A 233 0.94 19.57 -13.16
CA PHE A 233 0.89 20.11 -11.79
C PHE A 233 0.41 19.11 -10.72
N GLY A 234 -0.12 17.94 -11.11
CA GLY A 234 -0.68 16.95 -10.18
C GLY A 234 -2.01 17.38 -9.55
N PHE A 235 -2.02 18.45 -8.76
CA PHE A 235 -3.21 19.01 -8.12
C PHE A 235 -3.53 20.42 -8.64
N MET A 236 -4.77 20.64 -9.11
CA MET A 236 -5.16 21.92 -9.70
C MET A 236 -6.66 22.19 -9.67
N SER A 237 -7.03 23.48 -9.77
CA SER A 237 -8.43 23.85 -9.92
C SER A 237 -8.93 23.57 -11.33
N ALA A 238 -10.13 23.01 -11.43
CA ALA A 238 -10.84 22.78 -12.69
C ALA A 238 -12.16 23.57 -12.77
N SER A 239 -12.39 24.51 -11.85
CA SER A 239 -13.69 25.16 -11.63
C SER A 239 -14.26 25.89 -12.84
N LYS A 240 -13.42 26.30 -13.80
CA LYS A 240 -13.85 27.04 -15.01
C LYS A 240 -14.00 26.14 -16.25
N SER A 241 -13.87 24.82 -16.12
CA SER A 241 -13.98 23.92 -17.25
C SER A 241 -15.42 23.43 -17.46
N ASP A 242 -15.91 23.49 -18.70
CA ASP A 242 -17.20 22.89 -19.07
C ASP A 242 -17.21 21.36 -18.92
N TYR A 243 -16.05 20.71 -18.97
CA TYR A 243 -15.92 19.27 -18.83
C TYR A 243 -16.30 18.77 -17.41
N LEU A 244 -16.39 19.68 -16.42
CA LEU A 244 -16.88 19.36 -15.09
C LEU A 244 -18.28 18.73 -15.11
N LYS A 245 -19.15 19.15 -16.03
CA LYS A 245 -20.50 18.57 -16.17
C LYS A 245 -20.41 17.07 -16.49
N THR A 246 -19.42 16.67 -17.29
CA THR A 246 -19.14 15.27 -17.61
C THR A 246 -18.60 14.52 -16.40
N LEU A 247 -17.62 15.09 -15.67
CA LEU A 247 -17.06 14.46 -14.46
C LEU A 247 -18.13 14.25 -13.38
N VAL A 248 -18.94 15.27 -13.10
CA VAL A 248 -20.07 15.17 -12.16
C VAL A 248 -21.03 14.08 -12.62
N ARG A 249 -21.52 14.14 -13.87
CA ARG A 249 -22.45 13.14 -14.41
C ARG A 249 -21.92 11.72 -14.32
N LEU A 250 -20.65 11.49 -14.68
CA LEU A 250 -20.02 10.17 -14.58
C LEU A 250 -19.88 9.72 -13.13
N SER A 251 -19.42 10.60 -12.24
CA SER A 251 -19.27 10.27 -10.82
C SER A 251 -20.58 9.91 -10.15
N GLU A 252 -21.68 10.59 -10.48
CA GLU A 252 -23.01 10.29 -9.94
C GLU A 252 -23.59 9.02 -10.55
N LYS A 253 -23.46 8.83 -11.87
CA LYS A 253 -24.02 7.66 -12.57
C LYS A 253 -23.44 6.34 -12.07
N TYR A 254 -22.14 6.32 -11.75
CA TYR A 254 -21.42 5.12 -11.31
C TYR A 254 -21.05 5.18 -9.82
N ARG A 255 -21.82 5.97 -9.05
CA ARG A 255 -21.69 6.05 -7.60
C ARG A 255 -21.98 4.69 -6.98
N THR A 256 -21.05 4.19 -6.19
CA THR A 256 -21.20 2.94 -5.45
C THR A 256 -20.96 3.19 -3.96
N GLN A 257 -21.81 2.63 -3.10
CA GLN A 257 -21.68 2.74 -1.64
C GLN A 257 -20.84 1.61 -1.04
N THR A 258 -20.84 0.44 -1.67
CA THR A 258 -20.08 -0.73 -1.20
C THR A 258 -19.59 -1.53 -2.40
N VAL A 259 -18.31 -1.88 -2.40
CA VAL A 259 -17.66 -2.73 -3.41
C VAL A 259 -16.67 -3.61 -2.67
N LYS A 260 -16.56 -4.85 -3.09
CA LYS A 260 -15.44 -5.69 -2.70
C LYS A 260 -14.23 -5.22 -3.49
N PHE A 261 -13.20 -4.75 -2.79
CA PHE A 261 -12.09 -4.12 -3.49
C PHE A 261 -11.36 -5.07 -4.45
N SER A 262 -11.26 -6.37 -4.14
CA SER A 262 -10.67 -7.35 -5.07
C SER A 262 -11.40 -7.39 -6.42
N GLU A 263 -12.73 -7.20 -6.42
CA GLU A 263 -13.53 -7.15 -7.65
C GLU A 263 -13.33 -5.82 -8.38
N TYR A 264 -13.24 -4.70 -7.65
CA TYR A 264 -12.90 -3.40 -8.22
C TYR A 264 -11.52 -3.41 -8.90
N ILE A 265 -10.56 -3.99 -8.18
CA ILE A 265 -9.36 -4.71 -8.62
C ILE A 265 -9.34 -5.18 -10.07
N GLU A 266 -9.87 -6.39 -10.17
CA GLU A 266 -9.98 -7.18 -11.37
C GLU A 266 -10.74 -6.44 -12.45
N GLN A 267 -11.82 -5.73 -12.11
CA GLN A 267 -12.61 -4.99 -13.07
C GLN A 267 -11.83 -3.81 -13.67
N PHE A 268 -11.06 -3.08 -12.87
CA PHE A 268 -10.20 -2.00 -13.35
C PHE A 268 -9.18 -2.53 -14.34
N TYR A 269 -8.41 -3.56 -13.97
CA TYR A 269 -7.41 -4.14 -14.87
C TYR A 269 -8.02 -4.83 -16.09
N THR A 270 -9.21 -5.42 -15.96
CA THR A 270 -9.96 -5.96 -17.11
C THR A 270 -10.26 -4.86 -18.13
N ASN A 271 -10.71 -3.68 -17.68
CA ASN A 271 -10.97 -2.54 -18.56
C ASN A 271 -9.68 -1.97 -19.17
N VAL A 272 -8.60 -1.90 -18.39
CA VAL A 272 -7.28 -1.46 -18.86
C VAL A 272 -6.78 -2.36 -19.99
N LEU A 273 -6.85 -3.68 -19.80
CA LEU A 273 -6.43 -4.67 -20.80
C LEU A 273 -7.38 -4.72 -22.01
N ALA A 274 -8.69 -4.52 -21.81
CA ALA A 274 -9.62 -4.43 -22.92
C ALA A 274 -9.30 -3.26 -23.86
N THR A 275 -8.81 -2.15 -23.31
CA THR A 275 -8.41 -0.96 -24.07
C THR A 275 -7.00 -1.07 -24.65
N ASN A 276 -6.07 -1.65 -23.89
CA ASN A 276 -4.70 -1.92 -24.33
C ASN A 276 -4.26 -3.30 -23.85
N PRO A 277 -4.40 -4.35 -24.69
CA PRO A 277 -4.02 -5.71 -24.33
C PRO A 277 -2.53 -5.90 -24.04
N LYS A 278 -1.69 -4.91 -24.41
CA LYS A 278 -0.25 -4.90 -24.14
C LYS A 278 0.13 -4.06 -22.91
N GLU A 279 -0.84 -3.58 -22.14
CA GLU A 279 -0.57 -2.91 -20.87
C GLU A 279 -0.14 -3.95 -19.84
N LEU A 280 1.16 -3.99 -19.55
CA LEU A 280 1.79 -4.92 -18.61
C LEU A 280 2.45 -4.17 -17.44
N SER A 281 2.44 -2.84 -17.44
CA SER A 281 3.43 -2.08 -16.67
C SER A 281 3.06 -1.89 -15.20
N VAL A 282 1.78 -1.73 -14.84
CA VAL A 282 1.38 -1.58 -13.43
C VAL A 282 0.78 -2.89 -12.91
N ARG A 283 -0.01 -3.58 -13.73
CA ARG A 283 -0.63 -4.87 -13.36
C ARG A 283 0.42 -5.95 -13.11
N ASP A 284 1.36 -6.16 -14.04
CA ASP A 284 2.34 -7.22 -13.87
C ASP A 284 3.43 -6.82 -12.89
N LYS A 285 3.78 -5.53 -12.77
CA LYS A 285 4.67 -5.09 -11.69
C LYS A 285 4.09 -5.45 -10.33
N ARG A 286 2.78 -5.22 -10.08
CA ARG A 286 2.09 -5.68 -8.86
C ARG A 286 2.00 -7.19 -8.76
N GLY A 287 1.59 -7.85 -9.84
CA GLY A 287 1.45 -9.31 -9.90
C GLY A 287 2.77 -10.03 -9.63
N VAL A 288 3.89 -9.42 -10.01
CA VAL A 288 5.25 -9.89 -9.74
C VAL A 288 5.75 -9.43 -8.36
N ALA A 289 5.46 -8.20 -7.93
CA ALA A 289 5.91 -7.64 -6.64
C ALA A 289 5.27 -8.32 -5.42
N ARG A 290 4.21 -9.12 -5.60
CA ARG A 290 3.68 -9.99 -4.54
C ARG A 290 4.47 -11.29 -4.37
N HIS A 291 5.34 -11.64 -5.32
CA HIS A 291 6.19 -12.82 -5.20
C HIS A 291 7.44 -12.48 -4.42
N LEU A 292 7.88 -13.44 -3.60
CA LEU A 292 9.11 -13.36 -2.84
C LEU A 292 10.20 -14.14 -3.57
N ALA A 293 11.44 -13.71 -3.41
CA ALA A 293 12.58 -14.60 -3.51
C ALA A 293 13.06 -14.99 -2.11
N LEU A 294 13.54 -16.21 -1.98
CA LEU A 294 14.28 -16.73 -0.84
C LEU A 294 15.73 -16.91 -1.28
N SER A 295 16.65 -16.22 -0.63
CA SER A 295 18.09 -16.34 -0.89
C SER A 295 18.70 -17.41 0.00
N LEU A 296 19.41 -18.35 -0.62
CA LEU A 296 19.99 -19.51 0.06
C LEU A 296 21.41 -19.77 -0.39
N TYR A 297 22.18 -20.44 0.46
CA TYR A 297 23.40 -21.09 0.02
C TYR A 297 23.12 -22.19 -1.01
N PRO A 298 24.10 -22.50 -1.87
CA PRO A 298 23.92 -23.44 -2.99
C PRO A 298 23.33 -24.78 -2.59
N ASP A 299 23.74 -25.35 -1.46
CA ASP A 299 23.29 -26.69 -1.03
C ASP A 299 21.77 -26.69 -0.77
N ASP A 300 21.28 -25.74 0.01
CA ASP A 300 19.84 -25.61 0.31
C ASP A 300 19.02 -25.27 -0.93
N SER A 301 19.53 -24.39 -1.80
CA SER A 301 18.91 -24.13 -3.10
C SER A 301 18.76 -25.41 -3.94
N ILE A 302 19.81 -26.25 -3.97
CA ILE A 302 19.78 -27.52 -4.71
C ILE A 302 18.74 -28.44 -4.10
N PHE A 303 18.77 -28.68 -2.79
CA PHE A 303 17.85 -29.61 -2.14
C PHE A 303 16.38 -29.23 -2.32
N LEU A 304 16.04 -27.94 -2.28
CA LEU A 304 14.66 -27.49 -2.53
C LEU A 304 14.27 -27.66 -4.00
N LEU A 305 15.17 -27.33 -4.94
CA LEU A 305 14.86 -27.34 -6.37
C LEU A 305 14.94 -28.74 -7.02
N THR A 306 15.63 -29.69 -6.41
CA THR A 306 15.56 -31.11 -6.81
C THR A 306 14.40 -31.85 -6.15
N GLY A 307 13.77 -31.25 -5.14
CA GLY A 307 12.70 -31.85 -4.35
C GLY A 307 13.20 -32.88 -3.33
N GLU A 308 14.50 -32.90 -3.03
CA GLU A 308 15.05 -33.69 -1.92
C GLU A 308 14.51 -33.20 -0.58
N HIS A 309 14.39 -31.88 -0.42
CA HIS A 309 13.68 -31.26 0.69
C HIS A 309 12.33 -30.73 0.23
N THR A 310 11.28 -31.09 0.96
CA THR A 310 9.90 -30.63 0.72
C THR A 310 9.42 -29.67 1.81
N LYS A 311 10.25 -29.46 2.84
CA LYS A 311 9.99 -28.51 3.93
C LYS A 311 11.24 -27.69 4.20
N PHE A 312 11.09 -26.37 4.24
CA PHE A 312 12.16 -25.44 4.62
C PHE A 312 11.91 -24.90 6.03
N VAL A 313 12.96 -24.83 6.85
CA VAL A 313 12.88 -24.30 8.21
C VAL A 313 13.42 -22.87 8.21
N THR A 314 12.64 -21.93 8.74
CA THR A 314 13.02 -20.53 8.82
C THR A 314 12.67 -19.90 10.17
N PHE A 315 13.26 -18.75 10.46
CA PHE A 315 13.08 -17.98 11.68
C PHE A 315 12.56 -16.57 11.35
N GLY A 316 11.98 -15.88 12.34
CA GLY A 316 11.66 -14.46 12.19
C GLY A 316 10.51 -14.15 11.22
N MET A 317 9.61 -15.11 10.96
CA MET A 317 8.46 -14.90 10.06
C MET A 317 7.55 -13.77 10.51
N THR A 318 7.25 -12.86 9.57
CA THR A 318 6.27 -11.78 9.77
C THR A 318 4.84 -12.30 9.61
N GLU A 319 3.83 -11.53 10.07
CA GLU A 319 2.42 -11.87 9.84
C GLU A 319 2.08 -12.05 8.35
N PHE A 320 2.76 -11.29 7.49
CA PHE A 320 2.66 -11.43 6.04
C PHE A 320 3.20 -12.79 5.59
N GLY A 321 4.42 -13.13 6.01
CA GLY A 321 5.08 -14.38 5.63
C GLY A 321 4.23 -15.60 5.94
N VAL A 322 3.60 -15.68 7.12
CA VAL A 322 2.80 -16.85 7.54
C VAL A 322 1.61 -17.14 6.60
N LYS A 323 1.10 -16.12 5.91
CA LYS A 323 -0.06 -16.23 5.01
C LYS A 323 0.30 -16.42 3.54
N TYR A 324 1.58 -16.42 3.20
CA TYR A 324 2.03 -16.52 1.82
C TYR A 324 1.65 -17.88 1.20
N ARG A 325 0.98 -17.87 0.03
CA ARG A 325 0.48 -19.07 -0.69
C ARG A 325 0.60 -18.87 -2.21
N ASP A 326 1.81 -18.59 -2.68
CA ASP A 326 2.10 -18.41 -4.11
C ASP A 326 3.47 -19.03 -4.45
N ARG A 327 3.95 -18.84 -5.67
CA ARG A 327 5.28 -19.29 -6.10
C ARG A 327 6.38 -18.47 -5.45
N LEU A 328 7.24 -19.14 -4.68
CA LEU A 328 8.46 -18.61 -4.09
C LEU A 328 9.62 -18.84 -5.06
N LEU A 329 10.30 -17.77 -5.46
CA LEU A 329 11.52 -17.87 -6.27
C LEU A 329 12.69 -18.29 -5.38
N ILE A 330 13.56 -19.15 -5.91
CA ILE A 330 14.79 -19.57 -5.23
C ILE A 330 15.97 -18.84 -5.86
N HIS A 331 16.66 -18.06 -5.02
CA HIS A 331 17.86 -17.32 -5.36
C HIS A 331 19.06 -17.98 -4.66
N THR A 332 20.17 -18.12 -5.37
CA THR A 332 21.42 -18.67 -4.80
C THR A 332 22.42 -17.56 -4.54
N LEU A 333 22.93 -17.50 -3.31
CA LEU A 333 23.97 -16.57 -2.85
C LEU A 333 25.37 -16.96 -3.34
N SER A 334 26.39 -16.22 -2.91
CA SER A 334 27.79 -16.61 -3.06
C SER A 334 28.11 -17.88 -2.26
N PHE A 335 29.18 -18.57 -2.67
CA PHE A 335 29.65 -19.78 -1.99
C PHE A 335 30.38 -19.41 -0.69
N TYR A 336 29.69 -19.48 0.45
CA TYR A 336 30.23 -19.48 1.83
C TYR A 336 31.47 -18.58 2.07
N GLU A 337 31.38 -17.29 1.71
CA GLU A 337 32.52 -16.36 1.76
C GLU A 337 32.85 -15.84 3.17
N ASP A 338 31.92 -15.99 4.13
CA ASP A 338 32.02 -15.44 5.50
C ASP A 338 32.73 -16.35 6.51
N VAL A 339 33.26 -17.49 6.08
CA VAL A 339 34.01 -18.43 6.92
C VAL A 339 35.49 -18.50 6.54
N SER A 340 36.31 -19.15 7.38
CA SER A 340 37.75 -19.23 7.13
C SER A 340 38.04 -19.89 5.76
N PRO A 341 39.08 -19.45 5.01
CA PRO A 341 39.32 -19.89 3.64
C PRO A 341 39.38 -21.42 3.44
N GLU A 342 39.93 -22.15 4.41
CA GLU A 342 40.01 -23.62 4.37
C GLU A 342 38.62 -24.28 4.45
N PHE A 343 37.74 -23.74 5.28
CA PHE A 343 36.35 -24.20 5.40
C PHE A 343 35.53 -23.81 4.18
N THR A 344 35.66 -22.57 3.68
CA THR A 344 35.00 -22.11 2.45
C THR A 344 35.34 -23.02 1.27
N THR A 345 36.63 -23.37 1.10
CA THR A 345 37.07 -24.25 0.02
C THR A 345 36.41 -25.63 0.10
N LYS A 346 36.33 -26.21 1.30
CA LYS A 346 35.71 -27.52 1.51
C LYS A 346 34.20 -27.49 1.28
N LEU A 347 33.50 -26.47 1.77
CA LEU A 347 32.06 -26.30 1.57
C LEU A 347 31.74 -26.11 0.09
N LYS A 348 32.46 -25.20 -0.58
CA LYS A 348 32.34 -25.00 -2.03
C LYS A 348 32.56 -26.31 -2.79
N GLN A 349 33.59 -27.08 -2.46
CA GLN A 349 33.83 -28.36 -3.11
C GLN A 349 32.65 -29.34 -2.92
N GLY A 350 32.06 -29.40 -1.72
CA GLY A 350 30.87 -30.20 -1.46
C GLY A 350 29.68 -29.80 -2.34
N SER A 351 29.39 -28.50 -2.45
CA SER A 351 28.33 -27.98 -3.31
C SER A 351 28.55 -28.33 -4.79
N LEU A 352 29.80 -28.23 -5.27
CA LEU A 352 30.14 -28.59 -6.64
C LEU A 352 30.00 -30.08 -6.92
N GLU A 353 30.33 -30.93 -5.94
CA GLU A 353 30.11 -32.38 -6.03
C GLU A 353 28.61 -32.70 -6.07
N LEU A 354 27.77 -31.97 -5.33
CA LEU A 354 26.31 -32.12 -5.36
C LEU A 354 25.72 -31.72 -6.73
N LEU A 355 26.12 -30.57 -7.27
CA LEU A 355 25.72 -30.15 -8.62
C LEU A 355 26.09 -31.19 -9.68
N GLY A 356 27.32 -31.72 -9.63
CA GLY A 356 27.78 -32.74 -10.57
C GLY A 356 26.96 -34.04 -10.53
N GLN A 357 26.41 -34.41 -9.37
CA GLN A 357 25.56 -35.61 -9.22
C GLN A 357 24.22 -35.47 -9.96
N ILE A 358 23.71 -34.24 -10.08
CA ILE A 358 22.44 -33.93 -10.75
C ILE A 358 22.65 -33.38 -12.18
N GLY A 359 23.89 -33.40 -12.69
CA GLY A 359 24.22 -32.97 -14.05
C GLY A 359 24.28 -31.45 -14.23
N LEU A 360 24.45 -30.71 -13.14
CA LEU A 360 24.63 -29.26 -13.12
C LEU A 360 26.09 -28.87 -12.80
N ASP A 361 26.43 -27.62 -13.03
CA ASP A 361 27.75 -27.01 -12.77
C ASP A 361 27.61 -25.49 -12.51
N GLU A 362 28.73 -24.79 -12.30
CA GLU A 362 28.71 -23.33 -12.05
C GLU A 362 28.26 -22.51 -13.28
N GLU A 363 28.24 -23.08 -14.49
CA GLU A 363 27.77 -22.38 -15.70
C GLU A 363 26.24 -22.38 -15.78
N ASN A 364 25.60 -23.49 -15.44
CA ASN A 364 24.15 -23.64 -15.47
C ASN A 364 23.45 -23.49 -14.10
N PHE A 365 24.22 -23.39 -13.01
CA PHE A 365 23.75 -23.05 -11.65
C PHE A 365 24.72 -22.05 -10.97
N PRO A 366 24.84 -20.81 -11.46
CA PRO A 366 25.79 -19.83 -10.96
C PRO A 366 25.32 -19.18 -9.64
N ALA A 367 26.25 -18.72 -8.80
CA ALA A 367 25.92 -17.84 -7.69
C ALA A 367 25.32 -16.49 -8.15
N HIS A 368 24.65 -15.79 -7.22
CA HIS A 368 23.94 -14.52 -7.46
C HIS A 368 22.95 -14.61 -8.61
N ALA A 369 22.09 -15.63 -8.56
CA ALA A 369 21.14 -15.91 -9.62
C ALA A 369 19.82 -16.46 -9.08
N LEU A 370 18.72 -16.10 -9.75
CA LEU A 370 17.48 -16.86 -9.64
C LEU A 370 17.65 -18.18 -10.38
N GLN A 371 17.52 -19.27 -9.65
CA GLN A 371 17.72 -20.63 -10.17
C GLN A 371 16.41 -21.31 -10.56
N GLY A 372 15.30 -20.90 -9.95
CA GLY A 372 14.08 -21.68 -10.00
C GLY A 372 12.98 -21.12 -9.12
N TRP A 373 11.93 -21.91 -8.96
CA TRP A 373 10.83 -21.59 -8.07
C TRP A 373 10.15 -22.85 -7.55
N VAL A 374 9.45 -22.69 -6.43
CA VAL A 374 8.64 -23.71 -5.77
C VAL A 374 7.26 -23.13 -5.44
N ASN A 375 6.24 -23.96 -5.32
CA ASN A 375 4.95 -23.55 -4.75
C ASN A 375 5.04 -23.56 -3.22
N VAL A 376 4.45 -22.57 -2.56
CA VAL A 376 4.26 -22.59 -1.10
C VAL A 376 2.85 -23.08 -0.77
N ASP A 377 2.77 -24.29 -0.23
CA ASP A 377 1.50 -24.96 0.07
C ASP A 377 0.99 -24.59 1.46
N ASN A 378 1.89 -24.56 2.44
CA ASN A 378 1.54 -24.27 3.82
C ASN A 378 2.70 -23.66 4.60
N ILE A 379 2.35 -22.87 5.62
CA ILE A 379 3.31 -22.30 6.56
C ILE A 379 2.72 -22.42 7.97
N TYR A 380 3.48 -23.02 8.88
CA TYR A 380 3.07 -23.21 10.27
C TYR A 380 4.28 -23.22 11.20
N LYS A 381 4.02 -22.91 12.47
CA LYS A 381 5.04 -22.89 13.51
C LYS A 381 5.35 -24.32 13.95
N TYR A 382 6.64 -24.64 14.07
CA TYR A 382 7.08 -25.92 14.63
C TYR A 382 6.96 -25.93 16.16
N ASP A 383 6.50 -27.08 16.65
CA ASP A 383 6.81 -27.59 17.99
C ASP A 383 7.76 -28.79 17.87
N GLN A 384 8.15 -29.37 19.01
CA GLN A 384 9.10 -30.49 19.03
C GLN A 384 8.59 -31.69 18.23
N ASP A 385 7.30 -32.01 18.35
CA ASP A 385 6.71 -33.22 17.75
C ASP A 385 6.59 -33.07 16.23
N SER A 386 6.12 -31.91 15.76
CA SER A 386 6.00 -31.60 14.34
C SER A 386 7.36 -31.49 13.65
N PHE A 387 8.37 -30.90 14.31
CA PHE A 387 9.75 -30.87 13.78
C PHE A 387 10.32 -32.28 13.65
N ALA A 388 10.21 -33.10 14.71
CA ALA A 388 10.70 -34.47 14.69
C ALA A 388 10.01 -35.35 13.63
N ALA A 389 8.71 -35.13 13.39
CA ALA A 389 7.96 -35.82 12.34
C ALA A 389 8.47 -35.48 10.92
N ASP A 390 9.03 -34.29 10.74
CA ASP A 390 9.43 -33.75 9.45
C ASP A 390 10.92 -33.88 9.15
N LYS A 391 11.68 -34.58 10.00
CA LYS A 391 13.15 -34.69 9.92
C LYS A 391 13.72 -35.09 8.57
N GLU A 392 13.03 -35.98 7.83
CA GLU A 392 13.44 -36.40 6.50
C GLU A 392 13.05 -35.37 5.43
N ALA A 393 11.97 -34.62 5.65
CA ALA A 393 11.46 -33.63 4.72
C ALA A 393 12.26 -32.31 4.76
N HIS A 394 12.88 -31.98 5.90
CA HIS A 394 13.71 -30.78 6.06
C HIS A 394 15.21 -31.06 6.29
N GLY A 395 15.62 -32.30 6.57
CA GLY A 395 17.04 -32.68 6.67
C GLY A 395 17.79 -32.33 7.96
N TRP A 396 17.11 -31.85 9.02
CA TRP A 396 17.75 -31.25 10.22
C TRP A 396 17.61 -32.07 11.52
N GLY A 397 17.36 -33.37 11.42
CA GLY A 397 17.23 -34.26 12.59
C GLY A 397 15.92 -34.07 13.36
N ASP A 398 15.80 -34.66 14.55
CA ASP A 398 14.54 -34.71 15.33
C ASP A 398 14.54 -33.82 16.59
N ASP A 399 15.61 -33.05 16.82
CA ASP A 399 15.74 -32.16 17.97
C ASP A 399 15.68 -30.67 17.56
N LEU A 400 14.50 -30.07 17.71
CA LEU A 400 14.26 -28.66 17.40
C LEU A 400 15.13 -27.71 18.23
N ASP A 401 15.35 -27.99 19.51
CA ASP A 401 16.15 -27.15 20.39
C ASP A 401 17.65 -27.28 20.10
N ALA A 402 18.11 -28.45 19.64
CA ALA A 402 19.46 -28.59 19.11
C ALA A 402 19.63 -27.80 17.80
N TYR A 403 18.67 -27.90 16.88
CA TYR A 403 18.69 -27.17 15.61
C TYR A 403 18.71 -25.65 15.83
N ARG A 404 17.82 -25.12 16.68
CA ARG A 404 17.80 -23.69 17.06
C ARG A 404 19.13 -23.21 17.62
N ARG A 405 19.79 -24.01 18.47
CA ARG A 405 21.11 -23.67 19.02
C ARG A 405 22.18 -23.66 17.94
N GLN A 406 22.15 -24.63 17.01
CA GLN A 406 23.09 -24.69 15.90
C GLN A 406 22.97 -23.47 14.98
N CYS A 407 21.76 -23.00 14.70
CA CYS A 407 21.52 -21.81 13.89
C CYS A 407 21.71 -20.48 14.65
N GLY A 408 21.96 -20.51 15.97
CA GLY A 408 22.09 -19.29 16.78
C GLY A 408 20.76 -18.62 17.16
N PHE A 409 19.63 -19.27 16.94
CA PHE A 409 18.27 -18.76 17.15
C PHE A 409 17.53 -19.48 18.29
N SER A 410 18.22 -19.65 19.43
CA SER A 410 17.74 -20.48 20.57
C SER A 410 16.39 -20.05 21.15
N GLU A 411 16.06 -18.75 21.09
CA GLU A 411 14.82 -18.19 21.65
C GLU A 411 13.80 -17.82 20.55
N CYS A 412 14.09 -18.12 19.28
CA CYS A 412 13.23 -17.75 18.17
C CYS A 412 12.28 -18.89 17.80
N ASP A 413 11.07 -18.50 17.40
CA ASP A 413 10.12 -19.43 16.81
C ASP A 413 10.65 -19.93 15.46
N ALA A 414 10.60 -21.25 15.29
CA ALA A 414 10.95 -21.92 14.04
C ALA A 414 9.66 -22.18 13.26
N TRP A 415 9.70 -21.95 11.96
CA TRP A 415 8.56 -22.08 11.07
C TRP A 415 8.88 -23.07 9.96
N CYS A 416 7.90 -23.91 9.63
CA CYS A 416 7.91 -24.73 8.44
C CYS A 416 7.34 -23.93 7.27
N ILE A 417 8.01 -23.98 6.12
CA ILE A 417 7.44 -23.68 4.81
C ILE A 417 7.36 -25.01 4.05
N GLU A 418 6.15 -25.51 3.87
CA GLU A 418 5.86 -26.69 3.07
C GLU A 418 5.76 -26.29 1.60
N ILE A 419 6.55 -26.98 0.76
CA ILE A 419 6.71 -26.64 -0.64
C ILE A 419 6.42 -27.81 -1.58
N SER A 420 6.00 -27.50 -2.80
CA SER A 420 5.80 -28.48 -3.86
C SER A 420 6.18 -27.94 -5.24
N ASN A 421 6.17 -28.84 -6.23
CA ASN A 421 6.40 -28.52 -7.64
C ASN A 421 7.68 -27.69 -7.87
N PRO A 422 8.85 -28.21 -7.46
CA PRO A 422 10.10 -27.51 -7.69
C PRO A 422 10.40 -27.45 -9.19
N VAL A 423 10.84 -26.27 -9.65
CA VAL A 423 11.18 -26.00 -11.04
C VAL A 423 12.54 -25.33 -11.10
N ILE A 424 13.49 -25.99 -11.76
CA ILE A 424 14.80 -25.41 -12.13
C ILE A 424 14.66 -24.72 -13.47
N LEU A 425 15.18 -23.49 -13.59
CA LEU A 425 15.25 -22.78 -14.85
C LEU A 425 16.33 -23.40 -15.74
N GLU A 426 16.01 -23.67 -17.02
CA GLU A 426 17.04 -24.05 -18.01
C GLU A 426 18.12 -22.99 -18.16
N LYS A 427 17.76 -21.71 -17.96
CA LYS A 427 18.67 -20.58 -17.98
C LYS A 427 18.52 -19.77 -16.70
N PRO A 428 19.49 -19.82 -15.78
CA PRO A 428 19.45 -19.04 -14.56
C PRO A 428 19.52 -17.54 -14.87
N ILE A 429 18.89 -16.72 -14.03
CA ILE A 429 18.84 -15.27 -14.23
C ILE A 429 19.79 -14.61 -13.24
N LEU A 430 20.93 -14.14 -13.74
CA LEU A 430 21.91 -13.41 -12.93
C LEU A 430 21.29 -12.15 -12.33
N LEU A 431 21.20 -12.13 -11.01
CA LEU A 431 20.60 -11.09 -10.21
C LEU A 431 21.24 -11.11 -8.83
N TYR A 432 21.99 -10.05 -8.52
CA TYR A 432 22.46 -9.83 -7.17
C TYR A 432 21.27 -9.53 -6.26
N GLU A 433 21.31 -10.15 -5.09
CA GLU A 433 20.46 -9.90 -3.95
C GLU A 433 20.58 -8.44 -3.46
N PRO A 434 19.55 -7.91 -2.78
CA PRO A 434 19.65 -6.62 -2.09
C PRO A 434 20.77 -6.59 -1.05
N GLU A 435 21.27 -5.39 -0.74
CA GLU A 435 22.23 -5.22 0.37
C GLU A 435 21.68 -5.81 1.67
N ASP A 436 22.57 -6.41 2.47
CA ASP A 436 22.28 -7.08 3.74
C ASP A 436 21.38 -8.34 3.64
N THR A 437 21.14 -8.89 2.44
CA THR A 437 20.44 -10.18 2.29
C THR A 437 21.37 -11.35 2.60
N GLY A 438 21.00 -12.16 3.60
CA GLY A 438 21.72 -13.36 4.00
C GLY A 438 21.00 -14.67 3.62
N ASP A 439 21.58 -15.77 4.08
CA ASP A 439 21.00 -17.12 3.92
C ASP A 439 19.69 -17.24 4.70
N GLY A 440 18.64 -17.69 4.01
CA GLY A 440 17.30 -17.84 4.58
C GLY A 440 16.44 -16.57 4.54
N ASP A 441 16.95 -15.46 3.98
CA ASP A 441 16.22 -14.20 3.91
C ASP A 441 15.26 -14.12 2.71
N PHE A 442 14.11 -13.51 2.98
CA PHE A 442 13.08 -13.23 1.98
C PHE A 442 13.15 -11.79 1.52
N TRP A 443 12.97 -11.57 0.22
CA TRP A 443 12.94 -10.22 -0.32
C TRP A 443 11.99 -10.07 -1.52
N PHE A 444 11.51 -8.84 -1.69
CA PHE A 444 10.67 -8.41 -2.79
C PHE A 444 11.48 -7.69 -3.87
N PRO A 445 11.05 -7.72 -5.13
CA PRO A 445 11.71 -6.97 -6.19
C PRO A 445 11.37 -5.48 -6.04
N ASN A 446 12.39 -4.67 -5.79
CA ASN A 446 12.31 -3.22 -5.55
C ASN A 446 12.76 -2.39 -6.77
N SER A 447 13.53 -2.95 -7.69
CA SER A 447 13.97 -2.28 -8.92
C SER A 447 13.28 -2.80 -10.19
N GLU A 448 13.26 -2.00 -11.26
CA GLU A 448 12.72 -2.44 -12.55
C GLU A 448 13.47 -3.65 -13.12
N LYS A 449 14.77 -3.78 -12.80
CA LYS A 449 15.60 -4.94 -13.16
C LYS A 449 15.13 -6.19 -12.43
N GLU A 450 14.94 -6.12 -11.11
CA GLU A 450 14.45 -7.24 -10.29
C GLU A 450 13.06 -7.68 -10.71
N ILE A 451 12.14 -6.73 -10.95
CA ILE A 451 10.79 -7.07 -11.40
C ILE A 451 10.81 -7.78 -12.76
N GLN A 452 11.69 -7.37 -13.68
CA GLN A 452 11.85 -8.06 -14.96
C GLN A 452 12.42 -9.47 -14.78
N ALA A 453 13.41 -9.64 -13.91
CA ALA A 453 14.01 -10.94 -13.61
C ALA A 453 12.98 -11.91 -12.98
N PHE A 454 12.21 -11.45 -11.99
CA PHE A 454 11.15 -12.25 -11.38
C PHE A 454 10.10 -12.65 -12.41
N ARG A 455 9.69 -11.72 -13.29
CA ARG A 455 8.74 -12.03 -14.37
C ARG A 455 9.25 -13.17 -15.25
N LEU A 456 10.48 -13.05 -15.73
CA LEU A 456 11.08 -14.06 -16.60
C LEU A 456 11.18 -15.44 -15.91
N ALA A 457 11.55 -15.47 -14.63
CA ALA A 457 11.57 -16.71 -13.85
C ALA A 457 10.17 -17.33 -13.70
N LEU A 458 9.14 -16.51 -13.44
CA LEU A 458 7.76 -16.95 -13.23
C LEU A 458 7.03 -17.33 -14.52
N GLU A 459 7.44 -16.82 -15.68
CA GLU A 459 6.91 -17.21 -16.99
C GLU A 459 7.48 -18.56 -17.46
N TYR A 460 8.59 -19.01 -16.87
CA TYR A 460 9.15 -20.31 -17.18
C TYR A 460 8.21 -21.43 -16.72
N VAL A 461 7.75 -22.22 -17.70
CA VAL A 461 7.03 -23.47 -17.47
C VAL A 461 7.97 -24.58 -17.91
N ALA A 462 8.33 -25.47 -16.98
CA ALA A 462 9.11 -26.66 -17.31
C ALA A 462 8.37 -27.44 -18.41
N SER A 463 9.07 -27.70 -19.52
CA SER A 463 8.53 -28.38 -20.70
C SER A 463 8.31 -29.86 -20.50
#